data_AF-A0A7U9R185-F1
#
_entry.id   AF-A0A7U9R185-F1
#
_cell.length_a   1.000
_cell.length_b   1.000
_cell.length_c   1.000
_cell.angle_alpha   90.00
_cell.angle_beta   90.00
_cell.angle_gamma   90.00
#
_symmetry.space_group_name_H-M   'P 1'
#
loop_
_entity.id
_entity.type
_entity.pdbx_description
1 polymer ?
#
loop_
_entity_poly.entity_id
_entity_poly.type
_entity_poly.pdbx_seq_one_letter_code
_entity_poly.pdbx_strand_id
1 'polypeptide(L)'
;MLLVATRIRCSTLKQMFTNTLFFDNLTYNTFSRYGTLYYISLPFLFIGLVKTARETWLSWRQKQLDYAAPVLFWLLGEFVMGCILKGWSTPNTTRMIGIFIAYLYLITAGICRVWNCLKKIWQKRAFGGILASLYAVSFLSFAHYYFTDYNQLAYPMNWLFYETYDDIPAFLEEHRDQSWASRGVCYPSNYMYYLWSFRVSPYDVNIPVNGIQTFGKDSINEFPEKILVRNNYVVSNLDQPSIEFLTQIGYIPVQMDKHIFFICPFENYDVAVSQEQLFYLDNIHVLDQDIKFFGWCVDPEADAPFAGYLLEIDGAMVDVQKTPRTDVAGVLGREDYLESGFTAIIPLDTLGTCNSLTLTGVRADGSQSVIYQILRKEK
;
A
#
# COMPACT_ATOMS: atom_id res chain seq x y z
N MET A 1 25.40 21.93 13.52
CA MET A 1 24.31 21.89 14.53
C MET A 1 23.32 23.07 14.42
N LEU A 2 23.74 24.28 13.99
CA LEU A 2 22.84 25.44 13.83
C LEU A 2 21.91 25.44 12.59
N LEU A 3 22.13 24.56 11.61
CA LEU A 3 21.37 24.53 10.35
C LEU A 3 20.09 23.67 10.38
N VAL A 4 19.85 22.90 11.45
CA VAL A 4 18.65 22.04 11.58
C VAL A 4 17.49 22.79 12.26
N ALA A 5 17.77 23.86 13.01
CA ALA A 5 16.78 24.62 13.78
C ALA A 5 15.81 25.43 12.90
N THR A 6 16.11 25.65 11.62
CA THR A 6 15.31 26.51 10.72
C THR A 6 14.11 25.81 10.04
N ARG A 7 13.80 24.54 10.35
CA ARG A 7 12.68 23.82 9.70
C ARG A 7 11.72 23.07 10.64
N ILE A 8 11.66 23.40 11.94
CA ILE A 8 10.57 22.93 12.81
C ILE A 8 9.37 23.87 12.64
N ARG A 9 8.34 23.44 11.91
CA ARG A 9 7.09 24.20 11.77
C ARG A 9 6.22 23.98 13.01
N CYS A 10 5.41 24.98 13.39
CA CYS A 10 4.43 24.84 14.49
C CYS A 10 3.46 23.66 14.28
N SER A 11 3.15 23.31 13.02
CA SER A 11 2.36 22.12 12.70
C SER A 11 3.03 20.81 13.13
N THR A 12 4.36 20.71 13.00
CA THR A 12 5.13 19.54 13.44
C THR A 12 5.09 19.38 14.96
N LEU A 13 5.19 20.49 15.69
CA LEU A 13 5.11 20.50 17.16
C LEU A 13 3.73 20.04 17.65
N LYS A 14 2.66 20.52 17.03
CA LYS A 14 1.29 20.07 17.36
C LYS A 14 1.12 18.58 17.10
N GLN A 15 1.64 18.09 15.96
CA GLN A 15 1.59 16.68 15.60
C GLN A 15 2.41 15.81 16.56
N MET A 16 3.58 16.25 17.02
CA MET A 16 4.35 15.55 18.04
C MET A 16 3.51 15.26 19.28
N PHE A 17 2.92 16.31 19.88
CA PHE A 17 2.08 16.14 21.06
C PHE A 17 0.86 15.26 20.79
N THR A 18 0.24 15.41 19.62
CA THR A 18 -0.93 14.62 19.24
C THR A 18 -0.55 13.14 19.17
N ASN A 19 0.52 12.82 18.45
CA ASN A 19 0.92 11.45 18.14
C ASN A 19 1.48 10.70 19.35
N THR A 20 2.21 11.39 20.25
CA THR A 20 2.82 10.75 21.42
C THR A 20 1.91 10.72 22.64
N LEU A 21 0.97 11.66 22.82
CA LEU A 21 0.06 11.69 23.97
C LEU A 21 -1.31 11.09 23.70
N PHE A 22 -1.78 11.15 22.45
CA PHE A 22 -3.09 10.66 22.05
C PHE A 22 -2.90 9.46 21.12
N PHE A 23 -2.82 9.67 19.82
CA PHE A 23 -2.67 8.63 18.83
C PHE A 23 -2.07 9.21 17.56
N ASP A 24 -1.35 8.39 16.81
CA ASP A 24 -0.82 8.71 15.49
C ASP A 24 -1.76 8.23 14.37
N ASN A 25 -1.36 8.52 13.14
CA ASN A 25 -2.14 8.17 11.96
C ASN A 25 -2.10 6.67 11.61
N LEU A 26 -1.32 5.88 12.35
CA LEU A 26 -1.07 4.48 12.07
C LEU A 26 -1.69 3.66 13.20
N THR A 27 -2.89 3.14 12.96
CA THR A 27 -3.70 2.42 13.96
C THR A 27 -3.00 1.22 14.60
N TYR A 28 -1.96 0.70 13.96
CA TYR A 28 -1.12 -0.38 14.49
C TYR A 28 -0.09 0.05 15.53
N ASN A 29 0.30 1.33 15.50
CA ASN A 29 1.21 1.90 16.50
C ASN A 29 0.45 2.31 17.75
N THR A 30 -0.72 2.93 17.56
CA THR A 30 -1.48 3.53 18.65
C THR A 30 -2.98 3.45 18.39
N PHE A 31 -3.76 3.29 19.46
CA PHE A 31 -5.22 3.15 19.39
C PHE A 31 -5.90 4.41 19.88
N SER A 32 -6.65 5.08 19.02
CA SER A 32 -7.42 6.29 19.39
C SER A 32 -8.41 6.06 20.53
N ARG A 33 -8.89 4.83 20.73
CA ARG A 33 -9.77 4.46 21.85
C ARG A 33 -9.09 4.57 23.22
N TYR A 34 -7.80 4.26 23.31
CA TYR A 34 -7.07 4.18 24.58
C TYR A 34 -6.03 5.28 24.73
N GLY A 35 -5.61 5.90 23.63
CA GLY A 35 -4.42 6.71 23.58
C GLY A 35 -3.13 5.89 23.71
N THR A 36 -1.98 6.55 23.71
CA THR A 36 -0.66 5.89 23.80
C THR A 36 -0.34 5.34 25.20
N LEU A 37 -0.88 5.96 26.25
CA LEU A 37 -0.55 5.66 27.65
C LEU A 37 -1.77 5.58 28.57
N TYR A 38 -2.97 5.38 28.01
CA TYR A 38 -4.26 5.62 28.66
C TYR A 38 -4.51 7.10 29.00
N TYR A 39 -5.68 7.61 28.60
CA TYR A 39 -6.05 9.01 28.87
C TYR A 39 -6.02 9.38 30.36
N ILE A 40 -6.29 8.41 31.25
CA ILE A 40 -6.21 8.59 32.71
C ILE A 40 -4.80 8.96 33.20
N SER A 41 -3.75 8.68 32.42
CA SER A 41 -2.36 8.97 32.76
C SER A 41 -1.98 10.44 32.49
N LEU A 42 -2.68 11.13 31.59
CA LEU A 42 -2.31 12.48 31.15
C LEU A 42 -2.25 13.51 32.30
N PRO A 43 -3.22 13.58 33.24
CA PRO A 43 -3.12 14.50 34.37
C PRO A 43 -1.86 14.26 35.21
N PHE A 44 -1.51 13.00 35.45
CA PHE A 44 -0.31 12.65 36.22
C PHE A 44 0.97 12.98 35.45
N LEU A 45 0.99 12.77 34.14
CA LEU A 45 2.10 13.17 33.27
C LEU A 45 2.39 14.67 33.39
N PHE A 46 1.37 15.52 33.33
CA PHE A 46 1.55 16.97 33.45
C PHE A 46 1.97 17.41 34.85
N ILE A 47 1.40 16.81 35.91
CA ILE A 47 1.84 17.06 37.30
C ILE A 47 3.30 16.66 37.49
N GLY A 48 3.69 15.50 36.95
CA GLY A 48 5.06 15.01 36.95
C GLY A 48 5.99 15.97 36.22
N LEU A 49 5.62 16.40 35.01
CA LEU A 49 6.42 17.34 34.21
C LEU A 49 6.71 18.63 34.98
N VAL A 50 5.68 19.22 35.61
CA VAL A 50 5.84 20.44 36.42
C VAL A 50 6.74 20.20 37.63
N LYS A 51 6.58 19.06 38.33
CA LYS A 51 7.43 18.67 39.46
C LYS A 51 8.89 18.53 39.02
N THR A 52 9.15 17.74 37.98
CA THR A 52 10.50 17.44 37.48
C THR A 52 11.17 18.70 36.93
N ALA A 53 10.45 19.57 36.23
CA ALA A 53 10.97 20.87 35.78
C ALA A 53 11.39 21.77 36.94
N ARG A 54 10.56 21.83 38.00
CA ARG A 54 10.88 22.59 39.21
C ARG A 54 12.09 22.03 39.95
N GLU A 55 12.16 20.70 40.12
CA GLU A 55 13.28 20.02 40.77
C GLU A 55 14.58 20.27 40.00
N THR A 56 14.55 20.09 38.67
CA THR A 56 15.69 20.39 37.80
C THR A 56 16.16 21.84 37.91
N TRP A 57 15.24 22.81 37.93
CA TRP A 57 15.57 24.21 38.09
C TRP A 57 16.22 24.53 39.44
N LEU A 58 15.70 23.94 40.52
CA LEU A 58 16.26 24.11 41.87
C LEU A 58 17.64 23.47 41.98
N SER A 59 17.79 22.24 41.50
CA SER A 59 19.06 21.50 41.48
C SER A 59 20.13 22.22 40.66
N TRP A 60 19.75 22.81 39.52
CA TRP A 60 20.63 23.68 38.73
C TRP A 60 21.09 24.91 39.53
N ARG A 61 20.17 25.62 40.19
CA ARG A 61 20.50 26.77 41.04
C ARG A 61 21.39 26.39 42.22
N GLN A 62 21.20 25.19 42.78
CA GLN A 62 21.94 24.67 43.91
C GLN A 62 23.25 23.97 43.50
N LYS A 63 23.54 23.85 42.19
CA LYS A 63 24.68 23.13 41.63
C LYS A 63 24.78 21.66 42.10
N GLN A 64 23.63 21.02 42.29
CA GLN A 64 23.53 19.61 42.66
C GLN A 64 23.05 18.78 41.48
N LEU A 65 23.60 17.58 41.33
CA LEU A 65 23.12 16.61 40.36
C LEU A 65 21.86 15.94 40.90
N ASP A 66 20.80 15.95 40.10
CA ASP A 66 19.51 15.34 40.40
C ASP A 66 19.08 14.46 39.22
N TYR A 67 18.44 13.35 39.54
CA TYR A 67 17.90 12.37 38.59
C TYR A 67 16.79 12.97 37.70
N ALA A 68 16.15 14.07 38.15
CA ALA A 68 15.13 14.78 37.37
C ALA A 68 15.69 15.40 36.07
N ALA A 69 16.92 15.92 36.09
CA ALA A 69 17.48 16.66 34.97
C ALA A 69 17.75 15.76 33.74
N PRO A 70 18.41 14.58 33.88
CA PRO A 70 18.57 13.65 32.76
C PRO A 70 17.26 13.25 32.08
N VAL A 71 16.17 13.06 32.83
CA VAL A 71 14.87 12.67 32.25
C VAL A 71 14.26 13.80 31.41
N LEU A 72 14.39 15.07 31.83
CA LEU A 72 13.95 16.20 31.01
C LEU A 72 14.79 16.36 29.75
N PHE A 73 16.10 16.17 29.85
CA PHE A 73 16.98 16.21 28.68
C PHE A 73 16.69 15.04 27.73
N TRP A 74 16.37 13.85 28.25
CA TRP A 74 15.88 12.74 27.46
C TRP A 74 14.59 13.14 26.73
N LEU A 75 13.56 13.60 27.46
CA LEU A 75 12.29 14.01 26.87
C LEU A 75 12.51 15.04 25.75
N LEU A 76 13.35 16.05 26.00
CA LEU A 76 13.68 17.08 25.02
C LEU A 76 14.41 16.50 23.81
N GLY A 77 15.36 15.59 24.04
CA GLY A 77 16.11 14.89 22.98
C GLY A 77 15.18 14.08 22.07
N GLU A 78 14.30 13.26 22.63
CA GLU A 78 13.29 12.50 21.88
C GLU A 78 12.34 13.43 21.13
N PHE A 79 11.96 14.55 21.74
CA PHE A 79 11.07 15.51 21.12
C PHE A 79 11.72 16.21 19.91
N VAL A 80 13.00 16.56 20.03
CA VAL A 80 13.80 17.09 18.91
C VAL A 80 14.01 16.02 17.85
N MET A 81 14.35 14.80 18.23
CA MET A 81 14.51 13.66 17.33
C MET A 81 13.22 13.40 16.55
N GLY A 82 12.06 13.39 17.20
CA GLY A 82 10.77 13.24 16.55
C GLY A 82 10.40 14.36 15.58
N CYS A 83 10.80 15.61 15.89
CA CYS A 83 10.64 16.72 14.96
C CYS A 83 11.50 16.59 13.70
N ILE A 84 12.64 15.88 13.78
CA ILE A 84 13.58 15.64 12.69
C ILE A 84 13.19 14.37 11.90
N LEU A 85 12.94 13.27 12.61
CA LEU A 85 12.57 11.95 12.10
C LEU A 85 11.09 11.95 11.70
N LYS A 86 10.80 12.65 10.60
CA LYS A 86 9.51 12.50 9.92
C LYS A 86 9.42 11.06 9.39
N GLY A 87 8.27 10.42 9.58
CA GLY A 87 7.90 9.22 8.83
C GLY A 87 7.56 9.60 7.39
N TRP A 88 6.40 9.19 6.92
CA TRP A 88 5.90 9.53 5.58
C TRP A 88 5.56 11.02 5.41
N SER A 89 5.10 11.69 6.47
CA SER A 89 4.82 13.14 6.46
C SER A 89 4.74 13.78 7.85
N THR A 90 4.59 12.96 8.89
CA THR A 90 4.39 13.37 10.28
C THR A 90 5.31 12.59 11.22
N PRO A 91 5.56 13.08 12.45
CA PRO A 91 6.26 12.31 13.47
C PRO A 91 5.55 10.97 13.72
N ASN A 92 6.30 9.89 13.83
CA ASN A 92 5.76 8.54 13.95
C ASN A 92 6.12 7.94 15.32
N THR A 93 5.13 7.36 15.98
CA THR A 93 5.27 6.90 17.37
C THR A 93 6.26 5.74 17.52
N THR A 94 6.34 4.82 16.55
CA THR A 94 7.33 3.73 16.53
C THR A 94 8.76 4.26 16.45
N ARG A 95 9.00 5.37 15.73
CA ARG A 95 10.32 6.01 15.63
C ARG A 95 10.73 6.81 16.86
N MET A 96 9.79 7.03 17.79
CA MET A 96 9.98 7.82 19.02
C MET A 96 9.73 6.98 20.28
N ILE A 97 9.89 5.66 20.19
CA ILE A 97 9.54 4.75 21.28
C ILE A 97 10.26 5.08 22.59
N GLY A 98 11.45 5.69 22.52
CA GLY A 98 12.22 6.12 23.68
C GLY A 98 11.53 7.21 24.52
N ILE A 99 10.61 7.99 23.94
CA ILE A 99 9.85 9.02 24.67
C ILE A 99 8.99 8.44 25.79
N PHE A 100 8.54 7.19 25.64
CA PHE A 100 7.62 6.55 26.59
C PHE A 100 8.28 6.22 27.93
N ILE A 101 9.60 6.05 27.96
CA ILE A 101 10.34 5.87 29.21
C ILE A 101 10.30 7.18 30.02
N ALA A 102 10.51 8.32 29.37
CA ALA A 102 10.38 9.62 30.02
C ALA A 102 8.94 9.85 30.51
N TYR A 103 7.93 9.51 29.69
CA TYR A 103 6.52 9.62 30.11
C TYR A 103 6.18 8.73 31.30
N LEU A 104 6.67 7.49 31.34
CA LEU A 104 6.46 6.59 32.48
C LEU A 104 7.03 7.19 33.77
N TYR A 105 8.25 7.76 33.70
CA TYR A 105 8.84 8.46 34.84
C TYR A 105 7.99 9.66 35.27
N LEU A 106 7.52 10.48 34.32
CA LEU A 106 6.69 11.65 34.65
C LEU A 106 5.35 11.25 35.27
N ILE A 107 4.68 10.23 34.72
CA ILE A 107 3.42 9.72 35.26
C ILE A 107 3.62 9.22 36.70
N THR A 108 4.65 8.42 36.94
CA THR A 108 4.95 7.90 38.29
C THR A 108 5.33 9.01 39.27
N ALA A 109 6.14 9.99 38.85
CA ALA A 109 6.45 11.17 39.63
C ALA A 109 5.19 12.01 39.97
N GLY A 110 4.26 12.13 39.03
CA GLY A 110 2.97 12.79 39.22
C GLY A 110 2.05 12.07 40.20
N ILE A 111 1.92 10.75 40.07
CA ILE A 111 1.17 9.90 41.01
C ILE A 111 1.75 10.04 42.42
N CYS A 112 3.07 9.93 42.57
CA CYS A 112 3.76 10.10 43.85
C CYS A 112 3.54 11.49 44.44
N ARG A 113 3.52 12.54 43.60
CA ARG A 113 3.26 13.91 44.05
C ARG A 113 1.87 14.05 44.64
N VAL A 114 0.86 13.51 43.96
CA VAL A 114 -0.55 13.52 44.41
C VAL A 114 -0.67 12.70 45.69
N TRP A 115 -0.11 11.49 45.73
CA TRP A 115 -0.09 10.63 46.92
C TRP A 115 0.46 11.33 48.16
N ASN A 116 1.57 12.08 48.00
CA ASN A 116 2.21 12.81 49.08
C ASN A 116 1.42 14.04 49.55
N CYS A 117 0.53 14.59 48.72
CA CYS A 117 -0.40 15.65 49.14
C CYS A 117 -1.55 15.14 50.02
N LEU A 118 -1.86 13.85 49.97
CA LEU A 118 -2.92 13.24 50.76
C LEU A 118 -2.46 13.08 52.21
N LYS A 119 -3.17 13.70 53.15
CA LYS A 119 -2.79 13.71 54.57
C LYS A 119 -3.26 12.47 55.32
N LYS A 120 -4.46 11.97 55.01
CA LYS A 120 -5.09 10.87 55.76
C LYS A 120 -4.87 9.51 55.08
N ILE A 121 -4.67 8.46 55.87
CA ILE A 121 -4.42 7.10 55.35
C ILE A 121 -5.58 6.58 54.48
N TRP A 122 -6.83 6.89 54.84
CA TRP A 122 -7.99 6.46 54.06
C TRP A 122 -8.04 7.13 52.69
N GLN A 123 -7.60 8.40 52.57
CA GLN A 123 -7.51 9.10 51.28
C GLN A 123 -6.47 8.46 50.38
N LYS A 124 -5.32 8.07 50.94
CA LYS A 124 -4.27 7.35 50.22
C LYS A 124 -4.76 5.99 49.72
N ARG A 125 -5.44 5.23 50.58
CA ARG A 125 -6.05 3.94 50.22
C ARG A 125 -7.10 4.10 49.12
N ALA A 126 -8.00 5.08 49.25
CA ALA A 126 -9.01 5.37 48.25
C ALA A 126 -8.39 5.77 46.91
N PHE A 127 -7.43 6.69 46.91
CA PHE A 127 -6.71 7.11 45.71
C PHE A 127 -5.99 5.94 45.03
N GLY A 128 -5.24 5.12 45.79
CA GLY A 128 -4.57 3.93 45.27
C GLY A 128 -5.54 2.91 44.70
N GLY A 129 -6.65 2.64 45.40
CA GLY A 129 -7.69 1.70 44.96
C GLY A 129 -8.41 2.17 43.69
N ILE A 130 -8.78 3.45 43.62
CA ILE A 130 -9.39 4.05 42.42
C ILE A 130 -8.41 3.98 41.25
N LEU A 131 -7.16 4.39 41.45
CA LEU A 131 -6.15 4.40 40.40
C LEU A 131 -5.89 2.98 39.87
N ALA A 132 -5.70 2.00 40.77
CA ALA A 132 -5.52 0.60 40.40
C ALA A 132 -6.73 0.07 39.63
N SER A 133 -7.95 0.41 40.06
CA SER A 133 -9.18 -0.01 39.37
C SER A 133 -9.29 0.61 37.97
N LEU A 134 -8.97 1.89 37.81
CA LEU A 134 -9.00 2.56 36.52
C LEU A 134 -7.99 1.95 35.55
N TYR A 135 -6.75 1.69 35.98
CA TYR A 135 -5.76 1.01 35.14
C TYR A 135 -6.15 -0.43 34.83
N ALA A 136 -6.70 -1.17 35.80
CA ALA A 136 -7.17 -2.54 35.58
C ALA A 136 -8.32 -2.59 34.57
N VAL A 137 -9.32 -1.71 34.68
CA VAL A 137 -10.43 -1.61 33.71
C VAL A 137 -9.92 -1.20 32.34
N SER A 138 -8.99 -0.24 32.27
CA SER A 138 -8.38 0.20 31.01
C SER A 138 -7.62 -0.95 30.34
N PHE A 139 -6.82 -1.69 31.11
CA PHE A 139 -6.07 -2.84 30.64
C PHE A 139 -6.98 -3.99 30.20
N LEU A 140 -7.99 -4.37 30.99
CA LEU A 140 -8.90 -5.45 30.63
C LEU A 140 -9.72 -5.10 29.38
N SER A 141 -10.16 -3.85 29.27
CA SER A 141 -10.83 -3.37 28.06
C SER A 141 -9.89 -3.40 26.85
N PHE A 142 -8.67 -2.90 27.00
CA PHE A 142 -7.65 -2.94 25.95
C PHE A 142 -7.31 -4.37 25.54
N ALA A 143 -7.07 -5.27 26.49
CA ALA A 143 -6.74 -6.66 26.23
C ALA A 143 -7.88 -7.36 25.48
N HIS A 144 -9.12 -7.17 25.92
CA HIS A 144 -10.28 -7.69 25.20
C HIS A 144 -10.31 -7.17 23.76
N TYR A 145 -10.26 -5.85 23.57
CA TYR A 145 -10.24 -5.23 22.24
C TYR A 145 -9.08 -5.74 21.37
N TYR A 146 -7.87 -5.79 21.91
CA TYR A 146 -6.65 -6.20 21.21
C TYR A 146 -6.69 -7.67 20.77
N PHE A 147 -7.25 -8.56 21.60
CA PHE A 147 -7.29 -9.99 21.30
C PHE A 147 -8.58 -10.45 20.58
N THR A 148 -9.59 -9.59 20.43
CA THR A 148 -10.86 -9.95 19.76
C THR A 148 -11.14 -9.10 18.54
N ASP A 149 -11.42 -7.81 18.74
CA ASP A 149 -11.84 -6.88 17.68
C ASP A 149 -10.68 -6.44 16.78
N TYR A 150 -9.51 -6.21 17.37
CA TYR A 150 -8.35 -5.69 16.64
C TYR A 150 -7.90 -6.65 15.54
N ASN A 151 -7.90 -7.95 15.78
CA ASN A 151 -7.55 -8.92 14.76
C ASN A 151 -8.52 -8.90 13.57
N GLN A 152 -9.77 -8.50 13.72
CA GLN A 152 -10.71 -8.41 12.59
C GLN A 152 -10.56 -7.10 11.80
N LEU A 153 -10.12 -6.02 12.46
CA LEU A 153 -10.01 -4.68 11.87
C LEU A 153 -8.59 -4.37 11.37
N ALA A 154 -7.58 -4.98 11.97
CA ALA A 154 -6.17 -4.86 11.59
C ALA A 154 -5.69 -6.04 10.78
N TYR A 155 -6.48 -7.12 10.67
CA TYR A 155 -6.28 -8.12 9.65
C TYR A 155 -7.26 -7.81 8.49
N PRO A 156 -6.80 -7.12 7.43
CA PRO A 156 -5.41 -6.97 7.08
C PRO A 156 -4.93 -5.52 7.01
N MET A 157 -3.88 -5.21 7.75
CA MET A 157 -2.84 -4.28 7.34
C MET A 157 -2.09 -4.81 6.11
N ASN A 158 -2.80 -5.44 5.16
CA ASN A 158 -2.27 -6.11 3.98
C ASN A 158 -1.30 -5.15 3.34
N TRP A 159 -1.68 -3.88 3.15
CA TRP A 159 -0.84 -2.85 2.54
C TRP A 159 0.59 -2.67 3.13
N LEU A 160 0.85 -3.04 4.40
CA LEU A 160 2.17 -2.88 5.03
C LEU A 160 2.83 -4.21 5.46
N PHE A 161 2.05 -5.16 5.97
CA PHE A 161 2.53 -6.45 6.47
C PHE A 161 1.82 -7.58 5.75
N TYR A 162 2.41 -8.03 4.66
CA TYR A 162 1.92 -9.16 3.89
C TYR A 162 2.47 -10.48 4.41
N GLU A 163 1.92 -11.58 3.93
CA GLU A 163 2.54 -12.88 4.10
C GLU A 163 3.42 -13.24 2.90
N THR A 164 4.24 -14.26 3.07
CA THR A 164 5.04 -14.83 1.98
C THR A 164 4.15 -15.66 1.06
N TYR A 165 4.59 -15.79 -0.18
CA TYR A 165 3.96 -16.55 -1.25
C TYR A 165 4.61 -17.92 -1.41
N ASP A 166 4.96 -18.60 -0.31
CA ASP A 166 5.83 -19.78 -0.35
C ASP A 166 5.23 -20.96 -1.16
N ASP A 167 3.91 -21.00 -1.30
CA ASP A 167 3.14 -21.96 -2.10
C ASP A 167 3.14 -21.65 -3.60
N ILE A 168 3.26 -20.38 -3.99
CA ILE A 168 3.18 -19.96 -5.40
C ILE A 168 4.32 -20.49 -6.27
N PRO A 169 5.62 -20.41 -5.88
CA PRO A 169 6.71 -20.95 -6.67
C PRO A 169 6.55 -22.46 -6.95
N ALA A 170 6.12 -23.22 -5.94
CA ALA A 170 5.90 -24.66 -6.08
C ALA A 170 4.74 -24.95 -7.04
N PHE A 171 3.63 -24.22 -6.91
CA PHE A 171 2.47 -24.35 -7.79
C PHE A 171 2.81 -24.03 -9.26
N LEU A 172 3.59 -22.96 -9.49
CA LEU A 172 4.04 -22.59 -10.84
C LEU A 172 4.98 -23.63 -11.46
N GLU A 173 5.90 -24.22 -10.67
CA GLU A 173 6.80 -25.27 -11.16
C GLU A 173 6.04 -26.57 -11.47
N GLU A 174 5.04 -26.93 -10.65
CA GLU A 174 4.18 -28.10 -10.89
C GLU A 174 3.42 -28.00 -12.23
N HIS A 175 3.01 -26.80 -12.61
CA HIS A 175 2.22 -26.53 -13.82
C HIS A 175 3.04 -25.90 -14.96
N ARG A 176 4.37 -26.06 -14.95
CA ARG A 176 5.29 -25.46 -15.93
C ARG A 176 5.01 -25.82 -17.40
N ASP A 177 4.29 -26.91 -17.64
CA ASP A 177 3.84 -27.38 -18.96
C ASP A 177 2.63 -26.60 -19.48
N GLN A 178 1.92 -25.90 -18.60
CA GLN A 178 0.78 -25.06 -18.95
C GLN A 178 1.24 -23.70 -19.49
N SER A 179 0.61 -23.25 -20.58
CA SER A 179 0.91 -21.97 -21.22
C SER A 179 0.68 -20.75 -20.31
N TRP A 180 -0.20 -20.87 -19.30
CA TRP A 180 -0.47 -19.80 -18.35
C TRP A 180 0.57 -19.69 -17.23
N ALA A 181 1.28 -20.77 -16.88
CA ALA A 181 2.27 -20.74 -15.79
C ALA A 181 3.54 -19.96 -16.17
N SER A 182 3.86 -19.89 -17.47
CA SER A 182 4.98 -19.12 -18.00
C SER A 182 4.72 -17.61 -18.09
N ARG A 183 3.50 -17.14 -17.80
CA ARG A 183 3.13 -15.71 -17.84
C ARG A 183 3.66 -14.93 -16.64
N GLY A 184 3.68 -13.61 -16.76
CA GLY A 184 3.95 -12.73 -15.63
C GLY A 184 2.89 -12.88 -14.55
N VAL A 185 3.28 -12.74 -13.29
CA VAL A 185 2.35 -12.81 -12.15
C VAL A 185 2.37 -11.48 -11.40
N CYS A 186 1.19 -10.99 -11.03
CA CYS A 186 1.00 -9.81 -10.23
C CYS A 186 0.94 -10.20 -8.75
N TYR A 187 1.89 -9.70 -7.97
CA TYR A 187 2.01 -9.88 -6.53
C TYR A 187 1.70 -8.54 -5.83
N PRO A 188 0.45 -8.32 -5.37
CA PRO A 188 0.01 -7.08 -4.78
C PRO A 188 0.51 -6.93 -3.34
N SER A 189 1.79 -7.22 -3.10
CA SER A 189 2.44 -7.12 -1.80
C SER A 189 3.78 -6.43 -1.89
N ASN A 190 4.20 -5.82 -0.79
CA ASN A 190 5.49 -5.14 -0.71
C ASN A 190 6.61 -6.05 -1.23
N TYR A 191 7.45 -5.50 -2.12
CA TYR A 191 8.46 -6.27 -2.85
C TYR A 191 9.31 -7.19 -1.95
N MET A 192 9.54 -6.80 -0.69
CA MET A 192 10.33 -7.61 0.26
C MET A 192 9.76 -9.01 0.47
N TYR A 193 8.43 -9.16 0.48
CA TYR A 193 7.77 -10.47 0.63
C TYR A 193 7.93 -11.33 -0.61
N TYR A 194 7.84 -10.73 -1.80
CA TYR A 194 8.14 -11.42 -3.05
C TYR A 194 9.59 -11.94 -3.06
N LEU A 195 10.56 -11.06 -2.77
CA LEU A 195 11.97 -11.46 -2.75
C LEU A 195 12.25 -12.58 -1.74
N TRP A 196 11.62 -12.52 -0.57
CA TRP A 196 11.75 -13.56 0.44
C TRP A 196 11.18 -14.90 -0.03
N SER A 197 10.01 -14.89 -0.68
CA SER A 197 9.31 -16.09 -1.17
C SER A 197 10.07 -16.77 -2.30
N PHE A 198 10.59 -15.98 -3.24
CA PHE A 198 11.35 -16.46 -4.39
C PHE A 198 12.86 -16.61 -4.11
N ARG A 199 13.30 -16.34 -2.87
CA ARG A 199 14.72 -16.39 -2.47
C ARG A 199 15.64 -15.54 -3.36
N VAL A 200 15.13 -14.42 -3.87
CA VAL A 200 15.86 -13.50 -4.74
C VAL A 200 16.73 -12.59 -3.88
N SER A 201 18.01 -12.46 -4.21
CA SER A 201 18.90 -11.53 -3.53
C SER A 201 18.49 -10.09 -3.83
N PRO A 202 18.41 -9.19 -2.83
CA PRO A 202 18.10 -7.78 -3.06
C PRO A 202 19.15 -7.08 -3.94
N TYR A 203 20.36 -7.64 -4.03
CA TYR A 203 21.40 -7.14 -4.91
C TYR A 203 21.12 -7.44 -6.39
N ASP A 204 20.43 -8.54 -6.69
CA ASP A 204 20.10 -8.94 -8.06
C ASP A 204 18.98 -8.07 -8.64
N VAL A 205 18.09 -7.58 -7.77
CA VAL A 205 17.03 -6.62 -8.14
C VAL A 205 17.62 -5.26 -8.46
N ASN A 206 18.67 -4.83 -7.75
CA ASN A 206 19.28 -3.51 -7.87
C ASN A 206 18.24 -2.37 -7.85
N ILE A 207 17.47 -2.30 -6.75
CA ILE A 207 16.34 -1.37 -6.55
C ILE A 207 16.68 0.10 -6.91
N PRO A 208 17.84 0.67 -6.56
CA PRO A 208 18.16 2.05 -6.94
C PRO A 208 18.18 2.31 -8.45
N VAL A 209 18.38 1.27 -9.25
CA VAL A 209 18.44 1.34 -10.72
C VAL A 209 17.12 0.88 -11.35
N ASN A 210 16.59 -0.26 -10.92
CA ASN A 210 15.45 -0.92 -11.57
C ASN A 210 14.09 -0.55 -10.95
N GLY A 211 14.08 0.11 -9.80
CA GLY A 211 12.85 0.43 -9.06
C GLY A 211 12.30 -0.76 -8.26
N ILE A 212 11.04 -0.63 -7.83
CA ILE A 212 10.35 -1.58 -6.94
C ILE A 212 9.11 -2.23 -7.55
N GLN A 213 8.78 -1.94 -8.81
CA GLN A 213 7.49 -2.30 -9.41
C GLN A 213 7.52 -3.62 -10.19
N THR A 214 8.69 -4.06 -10.63
CA THR A 214 8.82 -5.24 -11.50
C THR A 214 10.10 -6.00 -11.21
N PHE A 215 10.05 -7.32 -11.34
CA PHE A 215 11.23 -8.17 -11.40
C PHE A 215 11.03 -9.27 -12.45
N GLY A 216 11.86 -9.27 -13.49
CA GLY A 216 11.66 -10.13 -14.65
C GLY A 216 10.32 -9.82 -15.34
N LYS A 217 9.47 -10.84 -15.46
CA LYS A 217 8.11 -10.74 -16.03
C LYS A 217 7.03 -10.40 -14.99
N ASP A 218 7.38 -10.42 -13.70
CA ASP A 218 6.43 -10.28 -12.61
C ASP A 218 6.27 -8.81 -12.22
N SER A 219 5.03 -8.43 -11.94
CA SER A 219 4.70 -7.15 -11.33
C SER A 219 4.62 -7.35 -9.82
N ILE A 220 5.42 -6.58 -9.10
CA ILE A 220 5.58 -6.69 -7.65
C ILE A 220 5.26 -5.34 -7.03
N ASN A 221 4.87 -5.34 -5.77
CA ASN A 221 4.60 -4.11 -5.00
C ASN A 221 3.30 -3.38 -5.41
N GLU A 222 2.24 -3.67 -4.65
CA GLU A 222 0.88 -3.13 -4.77
C GLU A 222 0.05 -3.76 -5.90
N PHE A 223 -1.28 -3.78 -5.72
CA PHE A 223 -2.17 -4.21 -6.79
C PHE A 223 -2.09 -3.17 -7.91
N PRO A 224 -1.87 -3.58 -9.16
CA PRO A 224 -1.68 -2.62 -10.22
C PRO A 224 -2.97 -1.80 -10.39
N GLU A 225 -2.84 -0.49 -10.52
CA GLU A 225 -3.97 0.42 -10.78
C GLU A 225 -4.74 0.05 -12.07
N LYS A 226 -4.13 -0.80 -12.92
CA LYS A 226 -4.62 -1.21 -14.23
C LYS A 226 -4.48 -2.73 -14.37
N ILE A 227 -5.48 -3.37 -14.97
CA ILE A 227 -5.43 -4.81 -15.24
C ILE A 227 -4.39 -5.08 -16.32
N LEU A 228 -3.43 -5.96 -16.02
CA LEU A 228 -2.50 -6.56 -16.95
C LEU A 228 -3.12 -7.85 -17.47
N VAL A 229 -3.87 -7.74 -18.57
CA VAL A 229 -4.72 -8.82 -19.15
C VAL A 229 -3.93 -10.05 -19.59
N ARG A 230 -2.59 -9.97 -19.57
CA ARG A 230 -1.65 -11.04 -19.90
C ARG A 230 -1.07 -11.76 -18.67
N ASN A 231 -1.31 -11.24 -17.46
CA ASN A 231 -0.69 -11.73 -16.24
C ASN A 231 -1.66 -12.57 -15.41
N ASN A 232 -1.13 -13.48 -14.60
CA ASN A 232 -1.88 -14.08 -13.51
C ASN A 232 -1.86 -13.14 -12.29
N TYR A 233 -2.72 -13.39 -11.32
CA TYR A 233 -2.81 -12.58 -10.10
C TYR A 233 -2.75 -13.46 -8.86
N VAL A 234 -2.05 -13.00 -7.83
CA VAL A 234 -2.12 -13.57 -6.49
C VAL A 234 -2.88 -12.60 -5.61
N VAL A 235 -3.97 -13.04 -4.98
CA VAL A 235 -4.80 -12.19 -4.13
C VAL A 235 -4.96 -12.84 -2.77
N SER A 236 -4.88 -12.06 -1.69
CA SER A 236 -5.15 -12.57 -0.34
C SER A 236 -6.59 -13.06 -0.23
N ASN A 237 -6.82 -14.17 0.47
CA ASN A 237 -8.18 -14.72 0.71
C ASN A 237 -9.13 -13.74 1.43
N LEU A 238 -8.60 -12.63 1.95
CA LEU A 238 -9.34 -11.59 2.67
C LEU A 238 -9.69 -10.37 1.81
N ASP A 239 -9.08 -10.23 0.64
CA ASP A 239 -9.29 -9.07 -0.24
C ASP A 239 -10.51 -9.29 -1.15
N GLN A 240 -11.70 -9.27 -0.54
CA GLN A 240 -12.98 -9.51 -1.23
C GLN A 240 -13.18 -8.62 -2.47
N PRO A 241 -12.88 -7.29 -2.44
CA PRO A 241 -13.01 -6.45 -3.63
C PRO A 241 -12.18 -6.97 -4.82
N SER A 242 -10.92 -7.34 -4.60
CA SER A 242 -10.07 -7.88 -5.67
C SER A 242 -10.54 -9.26 -6.16
N ILE A 243 -11.06 -10.09 -5.24
CA ILE A 243 -11.62 -11.42 -5.56
C ILE A 243 -12.85 -11.28 -6.46
N GLU A 244 -13.81 -10.44 -6.06
CA GLU A 244 -15.04 -10.18 -6.80
C GLU A 244 -14.73 -9.61 -8.18
N PHE A 245 -13.82 -8.65 -8.24
CA PHE A 245 -13.38 -8.01 -9.47
C PHE A 245 -12.74 -8.99 -10.47
N LEU A 246 -11.74 -9.77 -10.05
CA LEU A 246 -11.05 -10.74 -10.91
C LEU A 246 -12.00 -11.85 -11.37
N THR A 247 -12.94 -12.27 -10.51
CA THR A 247 -13.97 -13.25 -10.86
C THR A 247 -14.94 -12.68 -11.90
N GLN A 248 -15.37 -11.42 -11.76
CA GLN A 248 -16.27 -10.76 -12.70
C GLN A 248 -15.68 -10.65 -14.10
N ILE A 249 -14.38 -10.35 -14.21
CA ILE A 249 -13.69 -10.29 -15.51
C ILE A 249 -13.28 -11.67 -16.05
N GLY A 250 -13.64 -12.75 -15.34
CA GLY A 250 -13.54 -14.14 -15.83
C GLY A 250 -12.26 -14.88 -15.52
N TYR A 251 -11.39 -14.37 -14.62
CA TYR A 251 -10.21 -15.11 -14.19
C TYR A 251 -10.60 -16.36 -13.43
N ILE A 252 -9.79 -17.42 -13.55
CA ILE A 252 -10.07 -18.72 -12.97
C ILE A 252 -9.38 -18.80 -11.60
N PRO A 253 -10.14 -18.82 -10.48
CA PRO A 253 -9.53 -18.88 -9.15
C PRO A 253 -9.05 -20.30 -8.84
N VAL A 254 -7.81 -20.41 -8.34
CA VAL A 254 -7.26 -21.60 -7.71
C VAL A 254 -7.04 -21.29 -6.24
N GLN A 255 -7.79 -21.98 -5.39
CA GLN A 255 -7.72 -21.79 -3.95
C GLN A 255 -6.42 -22.37 -3.38
N MET A 256 -5.74 -21.57 -2.58
CA MET A 256 -4.58 -21.96 -1.79
C MET A 256 -4.84 -21.61 -0.32
N ASP A 257 -3.90 -21.96 0.57
CA ASP A 257 -4.11 -21.82 2.01
C ASP A 257 -4.43 -20.37 2.42
N LYS A 258 -3.65 -19.42 1.90
CA LYS A 258 -3.74 -18.00 2.28
C LYS A 258 -4.05 -17.04 1.14
N HIS A 259 -3.89 -17.54 -0.08
CA HIS A 259 -4.06 -16.78 -1.31
C HIS A 259 -4.98 -17.50 -2.28
N ILE A 260 -5.51 -16.75 -3.22
CA ILE A 260 -6.13 -17.26 -4.43
C ILE A 260 -5.19 -16.91 -5.58
N PHE A 261 -4.77 -17.93 -6.33
CA PHE A 261 -4.08 -17.73 -7.59
C PHE A 261 -5.11 -17.64 -8.71
N PHE A 262 -5.25 -16.47 -9.31
CA PHE A 262 -6.14 -16.21 -10.43
C PHE A 262 -5.39 -16.42 -11.74
N ILE A 263 -5.78 -17.47 -12.46
CA ILE A 263 -5.25 -17.80 -13.78
C ILE A 263 -5.92 -16.91 -14.83
N CYS A 264 -5.12 -16.28 -15.68
CA CYS A 264 -5.63 -15.55 -16.83
C CYS A 264 -6.30 -16.53 -17.83
N PRO A 265 -7.60 -16.35 -18.17
CA PRO A 265 -8.39 -17.30 -18.95
C PRO A 265 -8.14 -17.21 -20.47
N PHE A 266 -7.37 -16.21 -20.88
CA PHE A 266 -7.19 -15.82 -22.27
C PHE A 266 -5.93 -16.44 -22.84
N GLU A 267 -6.01 -17.15 -23.96
CA GLU A 267 -4.83 -17.46 -24.77
C GLU A 267 -4.61 -16.32 -25.77
N ASN A 268 -3.54 -15.57 -25.57
CA ASN A 268 -3.12 -14.59 -26.57
C ASN A 268 -2.56 -15.37 -27.76
N TYR A 269 -3.28 -15.34 -28.88
CA TYR A 269 -2.63 -15.45 -30.16
C TYR A 269 -2.08 -14.07 -30.46
N ASP A 270 -0.83 -13.82 -30.09
CA ASP A 270 -0.01 -12.81 -30.77
C ASP A 270 0.14 -13.29 -32.22
N VAL A 271 -0.92 -13.14 -33.04
CA VAL A 271 -0.84 -13.33 -34.49
C VAL A 271 0.00 -12.16 -34.99
N ALA A 272 1.32 -12.38 -34.98
CA ALA A 272 2.40 -11.46 -35.37
C ALA A 272 3.05 -10.58 -34.27
N VAL A 273 3.52 -11.18 -33.18
CA VAL A 273 4.85 -10.76 -32.66
C VAL A 273 5.95 -11.46 -33.47
N SER A 274 5.93 -11.24 -34.78
CA SER A 274 7.13 -11.33 -35.61
C SER A 274 7.79 -9.96 -35.57
N GLN A 275 8.47 -9.65 -34.46
CA GLN A 275 9.50 -8.60 -34.25
C GLN A 275 9.36 -7.17 -34.85
N GLU A 276 8.31 -6.79 -35.59
CA GLU A 276 8.24 -5.50 -36.29
C GLU A 276 6.83 -4.86 -36.31
N GLN A 277 5.91 -5.27 -35.44
CA GLN A 277 4.68 -4.49 -35.23
C GLN A 277 4.93 -3.40 -34.17
N LEU A 278 4.88 -2.13 -34.61
CA LEU A 278 4.77 -0.95 -33.74
C LEU A 278 3.32 -0.86 -33.21
N PHE A 279 2.96 -1.83 -32.37
CA PHE A 279 1.67 -1.92 -31.70
C PHE A 279 1.87 -1.86 -30.19
N TYR A 280 1.08 -1.02 -29.52
CA TYR A 280 1.00 -1.03 -28.07
C TYR A 280 -0.47 -0.85 -27.65
N LEU A 281 -1.03 -1.90 -27.07
CA LEU A 281 -2.24 -1.77 -26.27
C LEU A 281 -1.84 -1.04 -25.00
N ASP A 282 -2.21 0.23 -24.85
CA ASP A 282 -1.73 1.02 -23.72
C ASP A 282 -2.24 0.45 -22.41
N ASN A 283 -3.57 0.36 -22.25
CA ASN A 283 -4.20 -0.15 -21.03
C ASN A 283 -5.66 -0.55 -21.27
N ILE A 284 -6.16 -1.42 -20.37
CA ILE A 284 -7.58 -1.62 -20.10
C ILE A 284 -7.91 -0.80 -18.85
N HIS A 285 -8.63 0.31 -18.99
CA HIS A 285 -9.17 1.03 -17.83
C HIS A 285 -10.53 0.49 -17.48
N VAL A 286 -10.77 0.23 -16.20
CA VAL A 286 -12.14 0.06 -15.69
C VAL A 286 -12.63 1.43 -15.25
N LEU A 287 -13.69 1.90 -15.89
CA LEU A 287 -14.43 3.12 -15.56
C LEU A 287 -15.83 2.67 -15.14
N ASP A 288 -16.07 2.61 -13.83
CA ASP A 288 -17.32 2.13 -13.25
C ASP A 288 -17.72 0.71 -13.72
N GLN A 289 -18.66 0.60 -14.66
CA GLN A 289 -19.12 -0.65 -15.25
C GLN A 289 -18.62 -0.90 -16.67
N ASP A 290 -17.72 -0.06 -17.17
CA ASP A 290 -17.17 -0.15 -18.51
C ASP A 290 -15.66 -0.40 -18.47
N ILE A 291 -15.20 -1.16 -19.45
CA ILE A 291 -13.82 -1.30 -19.85
C ILE A 291 -13.56 -0.34 -21.02
N LYS A 292 -12.63 0.58 -20.83
CA LYS A 292 -12.05 1.36 -21.91
C LYS A 292 -10.82 0.65 -22.45
N PHE A 293 -10.94 0.15 -23.67
CA PHE A 293 -9.89 -0.48 -24.44
C PHE A 293 -9.27 0.56 -25.38
N PHE A 294 -8.02 0.95 -25.16
CA PHE A 294 -7.37 1.98 -25.98
C PHE A 294 -5.89 1.70 -26.15
N GLY A 295 -5.34 2.18 -27.25
CA GLY A 295 -3.98 1.89 -27.65
C GLY A 295 -3.54 2.76 -28.81
N TRP A 296 -2.42 2.39 -29.41
CA TRP A 296 -2.03 2.87 -30.72
C TRP A 296 -1.43 1.75 -31.56
N CYS A 297 -1.57 1.91 -32.88
CA CYS A 297 -1.01 1.00 -33.86
C CYS A 297 -0.66 1.76 -35.13
N VAL A 298 0.39 1.31 -35.81
CA VAL A 298 0.73 1.70 -37.17
C VAL A 298 0.87 0.45 -38.01
N ASP A 299 0.47 0.56 -39.27
CA ASP A 299 0.57 -0.52 -40.24
C ASP A 299 2.04 -0.71 -40.63
N PRO A 300 2.67 -1.86 -40.31
CA PRO A 300 4.08 -2.06 -40.59
C PRO A 300 4.38 -2.12 -42.10
N GLU A 301 3.39 -2.47 -42.93
CA GLU A 301 3.56 -2.53 -44.38
C GLU A 301 3.59 -1.13 -45.03
N ALA A 302 2.82 -0.18 -44.48
CA ALA A 302 2.70 1.17 -44.99
C ALA A 302 3.56 2.20 -44.23
N ASP A 303 4.12 1.84 -43.08
CA ASP A 303 4.75 2.75 -42.11
C ASP A 303 3.89 3.99 -41.80
N ALA A 304 2.58 3.77 -41.65
CA ALA A 304 1.58 4.82 -41.43
C ALA A 304 0.42 4.32 -40.55
N PRO A 305 -0.34 5.20 -39.88
CA PRO A 305 -1.53 4.80 -39.14
C PRO A 305 -2.59 4.12 -40.01
N PHE A 306 -3.33 3.18 -39.43
CA PHE A 306 -4.51 2.63 -40.08
C PHE A 306 -5.56 3.72 -40.35
N ALA A 307 -6.29 3.58 -41.45
CA ALA A 307 -7.38 4.47 -41.83
C ALA A 307 -8.57 4.37 -40.86
N GLY A 308 -8.80 3.18 -40.31
CA GLY A 308 -9.83 2.93 -39.28
C GLY A 308 -9.55 1.66 -38.49
N TYR A 309 -10.41 1.39 -37.50
CA TYR A 309 -10.31 0.23 -36.62
C TYR A 309 -11.67 -0.42 -36.46
N LEU A 310 -11.67 -1.73 -36.27
CA LEU A 310 -12.86 -2.55 -36.05
C LEU A 310 -12.60 -3.44 -34.84
N LEU A 311 -13.52 -3.47 -33.88
CA LEU A 311 -13.48 -4.38 -32.75
C LEU A 311 -14.63 -5.37 -32.88
N GLU A 312 -14.32 -6.66 -32.96
CA GLU A 312 -15.29 -7.74 -32.99
C GLU A 312 -15.24 -8.53 -31.68
N ILE A 313 -16.41 -8.80 -31.10
CA ILE A 313 -16.57 -9.60 -29.87
C ILE A 313 -17.62 -10.68 -30.15
N ASP A 314 -17.20 -11.95 -30.17
CA ASP A 314 -18.06 -13.10 -30.49
C ASP A 314 -18.91 -12.91 -31.77
N GLY A 315 -18.30 -12.31 -32.81
CA GLY A 315 -18.96 -12.02 -34.09
C GLY A 315 -19.82 -10.74 -34.11
N ALA A 316 -19.95 -10.03 -32.99
CA ALA A 316 -20.63 -8.74 -32.93
C ALA A 316 -19.64 -7.57 -33.04
N MET A 317 -19.95 -6.60 -33.89
CA MET A 317 -19.11 -5.42 -34.09
C MET A 317 -19.36 -4.36 -33.02
N VAL A 318 -18.27 -3.80 -32.48
CA VAL A 318 -18.25 -2.71 -31.52
C VAL A 318 -17.64 -1.48 -32.18
N ASP A 319 -18.18 -0.31 -31.86
CA ASP A 319 -17.67 0.97 -32.36
C ASP A 319 -16.27 1.25 -31.81
N VAL A 320 -15.37 1.69 -32.69
CA VAL A 320 -14.00 2.06 -32.34
C VAL A 320 -13.71 3.46 -32.87
N GLN A 321 -13.36 4.36 -31.95
CA GLN A 321 -13.04 5.74 -32.27
C GLN A 321 -11.54 5.89 -32.47
N LYS A 322 -11.14 6.59 -33.55
CA LYS A 322 -9.76 7.08 -33.67
C LYS A 322 -9.51 8.16 -32.64
N THR A 323 -8.36 8.11 -31.99
CA THR A 323 -7.98 9.07 -30.96
C THR A 323 -6.57 9.60 -31.20
N PRO A 324 -6.34 10.92 -31.05
CA PRO A 324 -5.02 11.50 -31.29
C PRO A 324 -4.01 11.08 -30.22
N ARG A 325 -2.75 10.81 -30.62
CA ARG A 325 -1.64 10.38 -29.75
C ARG A 325 -0.44 11.31 -29.84
N THR A 326 -0.55 12.45 -29.18
CA THR A 326 0.50 13.47 -29.11
C THR A 326 1.74 12.97 -28.35
N ASP A 327 1.54 12.09 -27.37
CA ASP A 327 2.61 11.41 -26.63
C ASP A 327 3.46 10.51 -27.53
N VAL A 328 2.81 9.69 -28.37
CA VAL A 328 3.49 8.79 -29.31
C VAL A 328 4.21 9.59 -30.40
N ALA A 329 3.51 10.55 -31.03
CA ALA A 329 4.07 11.41 -32.07
C ALA A 329 5.29 12.19 -31.56
N GLY A 330 5.23 12.71 -30.32
CA GLY A 330 6.32 13.45 -29.69
C GLY A 330 7.54 12.60 -29.34
N VAL A 331 7.33 11.39 -28.81
CA VAL A 331 8.44 10.47 -28.46
C VAL A 331 9.13 9.94 -29.71
N LEU A 332 8.38 9.62 -30.76
CA LEU A 332 8.92 9.05 -32.00
C LEU A 332 9.35 10.12 -33.01
N GLY A 333 9.03 11.40 -32.78
CA GLY A 333 9.33 12.49 -33.72
C GLY A 333 8.59 12.39 -35.05
N ARG A 334 7.40 11.77 -35.05
CA ARG A 334 6.59 11.47 -36.24
C ARG A 334 5.21 12.13 -36.09
N GLU A 335 5.01 13.31 -36.70
CA GLU A 335 3.73 14.03 -36.62
C GLU A 335 2.57 13.26 -37.28
N ASP A 336 2.88 12.46 -38.30
CA ASP A 336 1.93 11.57 -38.98
C ASP A 336 1.37 10.49 -38.04
N TYR A 337 2.08 10.15 -36.94
CA TYR A 337 1.61 9.18 -35.95
C TYR A 337 0.58 9.76 -34.97
N LEU A 338 0.20 11.04 -35.10
CA LEU A 338 -0.86 11.63 -34.30
C LEU A 338 -2.16 10.81 -34.41
N GLU A 339 -2.48 10.28 -35.59
CA GLU A 339 -3.72 9.54 -35.87
C GLU A 339 -3.61 8.03 -35.65
N SER A 340 -2.60 7.58 -34.90
CA SER A 340 -2.34 6.15 -34.62
C SER A 340 -3.20 5.56 -33.51
N GLY A 341 -3.91 6.38 -32.73
CA GLY A 341 -4.65 5.89 -31.58
C GLY A 341 -6.03 5.34 -31.90
N PHE A 342 -6.48 4.42 -31.06
CA PHE A 342 -7.82 3.87 -31.07
C PHE A 342 -8.39 3.82 -29.64
N THR A 343 -9.71 3.92 -29.52
CA THR A 343 -10.44 3.76 -28.27
C THR A 343 -11.77 3.05 -28.54
N ALA A 344 -12.05 2.01 -27.77
CA ALA A 344 -13.33 1.33 -27.68
C ALA A 344 -13.77 1.28 -26.21
N ILE A 345 -15.07 1.29 -25.97
CA ILE A 345 -15.66 1.13 -24.65
C ILE A 345 -16.58 -0.08 -24.70
N ILE A 346 -16.36 -1.04 -23.81
CA ILE A 346 -17.13 -2.28 -23.71
C ILE A 346 -17.59 -2.48 -22.26
N PRO A 347 -18.71 -3.14 -22.00
CA PRO A 347 -19.12 -3.47 -20.64
C PRO A 347 -18.07 -4.30 -19.87
N LEU A 348 -17.94 -4.12 -18.56
CA LEU A 348 -16.95 -4.78 -17.70
C LEU A 348 -17.05 -6.31 -17.71
N ASP A 349 -18.27 -6.84 -17.78
CA ASP A 349 -18.59 -8.26 -17.84
C ASP A 349 -18.30 -8.88 -19.23
N THR A 350 -18.04 -8.06 -20.25
CA THR A 350 -17.70 -8.52 -21.60
C THR A 350 -16.49 -9.43 -21.57
N LEU A 351 -15.42 -9.02 -20.87
CA LEU A 351 -14.23 -9.88 -20.75
C LEU A 351 -14.56 -11.18 -20.01
N GLY A 352 -15.47 -11.15 -19.04
CA GLY A 352 -15.90 -12.32 -18.26
C GLY A 352 -16.74 -13.33 -19.06
N THR A 353 -17.40 -12.89 -20.12
CA THR A 353 -18.39 -13.67 -20.87
C THR A 353 -17.99 -13.98 -22.31
N CYS A 354 -17.10 -13.19 -22.92
CA CYS A 354 -16.72 -13.38 -24.31
C CYS A 354 -15.80 -14.58 -24.51
N ASN A 355 -15.94 -15.25 -25.65
CA ASN A 355 -15.04 -16.31 -26.10
C ASN A 355 -13.93 -15.79 -27.01
N SER A 356 -14.18 -14.68 -27.69
CA SER A 356 -13.26 -14.08 -28.64
C SER A 356 -13.38 -12.55 -28.67
N LEU A 357 -12.23 -11.88 -28.79
CA LEU A 357 -12.15 -10.44 -29.03
C LEU A 357 -11.06 -10.20 -30.07
N THR A 358 -11.40 -9.58 -31.19
CA THR A 358 -10.49 -9.32 -32.31
C THR A 358 -10.52 -7.83 -32.67
N LEU A 359 -9.38 -7.15 -32.53
CA LEU A 359 -9.16 -5.82 -33.06
C LEU A 359 -8.51 -5.92 -34.45
N THR A 360 -9.11 -5.27 -35.43
CA THR A 360 -8.65 -5.25 -36.82
C THR A 360 -8.39 -3.83 -37.28
N GLY A 361 -7.25 -3.59 -37.91
CA GLY A 361 -6.90 -2.35 -38.59
C GLY A 361 -7.39 -2.36 -40.03
N VAL A 362 -7.96 -1.25 -40.48
CA VAL A 362 -8.43 -1.05 -41.85
C VAL A 362 -7.49 -0.09 -42.56
N ARG A 363 -6.91 -0.51 -43.68
CA ARG A 363 -6.01 0.30 -44.52
C ARG A 363 -6.79 1.23 -45.43
N ALA A 364 -6.11 2.20 -46.04
CA ALA A 364 -6.73 3.19 -46.93
C ALA A 364 -7.36 2.56 -48.19
N ASP A 365 -6.86 1.40 -48.62
CA ASP A 365 -7.41 0.61 -49.74
C ASP A 365 -8.58 -0.30 -49.35
N GLY A 366 -8.97 -0.31 -48.06
CA GLY A 366 -10.02 -1.14 -47.50
C GLY A 366 -9.58 -2.55 -47.10
N SER A 367 -8.31 -2.91 -47.31
CA SER A 367 -7.76 -4.17 -46.80
C SER A 367 -7.67 -4.16 -45.27
N GLN A 368 -7.71 -5.34 -44.66
CA GLN A 368 -7.81 -5.52 -43.22
C GLN A 368 -6.62 -6.33 -42.70
N SER A 369 -6.17 -5.98 -41.50
CA SER A 369 -5.11 -6.71 -40.80
C SER A 369 -5.50 -6.88 -39.33
N VAL A 370 -5.43 -8.12 -38.82
CA VAL A 370 -5.68 -8.38 -37.40
C VAL A 370 -4.53 -7.78 -36.60
N ILE A 371 -4.88 -6.83 -35.72
CA ILE A 371 -3.92 -6.14 -34.84
C ILE A 371 -3.79 -6.90 -33.53
N TYR A 372 -4.90 -7.36 -32.97
CA TYR A 372 -4.92 -8.00 -31.67
C TYR A 372 -6.05 -9.01 -31.58
N GLN A 373 -5.78 -10.18 -31.00
CA GLN A 373 -6.80 -11.19 -30.78
C GLN A 373 -6.61 -11.86 -29.42
N ILE A 374 -7.72 -11.97 -28.70
CA ILE A 374 -7.86 -12.81 -27.51
C ILE A 374 -8.84 -13.92 -27.84
N LEU A 375 -8.45 -15.15 -27.53
CA LEU A 375 -9.37 -16.29 -27.49
C LEU A 375 -9.42 -16.84 -26.07
N ARG A 376 -10.62 -17.11 -25.57
CA ARG A 376 -10.83 -17.79 -24.30
C ARG A 376 -10.57 -19.28 -24.52
N LYS A 377 -9.75 -19.87 -23.65
CA LYS A 377 -9.58 -21.33 -23.68
C LYS A 377 -10.87 -21.97 -23.18
N GLU A 378 -11.48 -22.85 -23.97
CA GLU A 378 -12.56 -23.70 -23.47
C GLU A 378 -12.03 -24.54 -22.29
N LYS A 379 -12.86 -24.68 -21.25
CA LYS A 379 -12.52 -25.36 -19.99
C LYS A 379 -12.13 -26.82 -20.16
#